data_AF-A0AAE5QY55-F1
#
_entry.id   AF-A0AAE5QY55-F1
#
_cell.length_a   1.000
_cell.length_b   1.000
_cell.length_c   1.000
_cell.angle_alpha   90.00
_cell.angle_beta   90.00
_cell.angle_gamma   90.00
#
_symmetry.space_group_name_H-M   'P 1'
#
loop_
_entity.id
_entity.type
_entity.pdbx_description
1 polymer ?
#
loop_
_entity_poly.entity_id
_entity_poly.type
_entity_poly.pdbx_seq_one_letter_code
_entity_poly.pdbx_strand_id
1 'polypeptide(L)'
;MFVYQSDIKNVAEEYNWLKNETQKTKEVIESKGFPCVFGVQGHNKQVHFYSALNYPYNPKDLAEDITDYLKELDKMSPKDRGVSGLLVFFEPIGEMNIHAKQFMVWKVLSKMKSEYGDQEDNVDDNPLEDGYSFLFKNEFWFINFSSNSYKNRKSRNLGAFITLAMQTLSKSNEYFNSNIKTKAKAQKTVRNLAEKYDGCPVHSGLGPVIGSGKFSPAKLSYFIGDTNDEKSYEPWRFKEFVPKRIFIDNTIFENNLKAISDFQNLYIWGSVETFSKNTNIEYMNSSNILLTNNAITIDKFKENINIATFDKNLAAQYHIFNIDYFNDLLALRY
;
A
#
# COMPACT_ATOMS: atom_id res chain seq x y z
N MET A 1 1.99 -6.85 -15.25
CA MET A 1 1.67 -8.17 -15.86
C MET A 1 0.32 -8.58 -15.37
N PHE A 2 -0.63 -8.71 -16.29
CA PHE A 2 -2.00 -9.12 -16.01
C PHE A 2 -2.22 -10.60 -16.30
N VAL A 3 -2.83 -11.35 -15.37
CA VAL A 3 -3.08 -12.78 -15.52
C VAL A 3 -4.34 -13.23 -14.77
N TYR A 4 -5.03 -14.24 -15.29
CA TYR A 4 -6.12 -14.91 -14.58
C TYR A 4 -5.59 -15.72 -13.39
N GLN A 5 -6.37 -15.79 -12.31
CA GLN A 5 -6.03 -16.63 -11.16
C GLN A 5 -5.75 -18.10 -11.55
N SER A 6 -6.49 -18.66 -12.52
CA SER A 6 -6.31 -20.03 -12.99
C SER A 6 -4.94 -20.28 -13.64
N ASP A 7 -4.33 -19.23 -14.19
CA ASP A 7 -3.18 -19.33 -15.09
C ASP A 7 -1.87 -18.97 -14.39
N ILE A 8 -1.91 -18.62 -13.10
CA ILE A 8 -0.74 -18.22 -12.31
C ILE A 8 0.39 -19.26 -12.32
N LYS A 9 0.08 -20.55 -12.46
CA LYS A 9 1.10 -21.61 -12.53
C LYS A 9 1.94 -21.54 -13.80
N ASN A 10 1.39 -20.96 -14.87
CA ASN A 10 1.98 -20.94 -16.21
C ASN A 10 2.76 -19.65 -16.49
N VAL A 11 2.88 -18.73 -15.53
CA VAL A 11 3.65 -17.49 -15.73
C VAL A 11 5.16 -17.78 -15.84
N ALA A 12 5.86 -16.94 -16.58
CA ALA A 12 7.30 -17.04 -16.82
C ALA A 12 8.11 -17.03 -15.52
N GLU A 13 9.34 -17.58 -15.58
CA GLU A 13 10.21 -17.72 -14.40
C GLU A 13 10.59 -16.39 -13.74
N GLU A 14 10.67 -15.31 -14.52
CA GLU A 14 10.90 -13.95 -14.01
C GLU A 14 9.81 -13.47 -13.04
N TYR A 15 8.61 -14.09 -13.09
CA TYR A 15 7.50 -13.85 -12.16
C TYR A 15 7.37 -14.95 -11.09
N ASN A 16 8.45 -15.69 -10.79
CA ASN A 16 8.45 -16.66 -9.68
C ASN A 16 8.14 -16.01 -8.33
N TRP A 17 8.52 -14.74 -8.13
CA TRP A 17 8.13 -13.98 -6.95
C TRP A 17 6.60 -13.87 -6.83
N LEU A 18 5.89 -13.65 -7.94
CA LEU A 18 4.42 -13.56 -7.95
C LEU A 18 3.78 -14.90 -7.57
N LYS A 19 4.33 -16.03 -8.03
CA LYS A 19 3.86 -17.37 -7.63
C LYS A 19 3.98 -17.56 -6.11
N ASN A 20 5.08 -17.12 -5.52
CA ASN A 20 5.30 -17.22 -4.08
C ASN A 20 4.33 -16.31 -3.30
N GLU A 21 4.14 -15.07 -3.74
CA GLU A 21 3.25 -14.10 -3.07
C GLU A 21 1.78 -14.50 -3.19
N THR A 22 1.34 -14.97 -4.36
CA THR A 22 -0.03 -15.48 -4.57
C THR A 22 -0.30 -16.74 -3.76
N GLN A 23 0.69 -17.62 -3.58
CA GLN A 23 0.55 -18.80 -2.72
C GLN A 23 0.34 -18.42 -1.25
N LYS A 24 1.08 -17.45 -0.71
CA LYS A 24 0.86 -16.91 0.65
C LYS A 24 -0.55 -16.32 0.79
N THR A 25 -0.96 -15.50 -0.16
CA THR A 25 -2.32 -14.92 -0.19
C THR A 25 -3.41 -15.99 -0.24
N LYS A 26 -3.21 -17.04 -1.04
CA LYS A 26 -4.12 -18.18 -1.11
C LYS A 26 -4.26 -18.86 0.25
N GLU A 27 -3.16 -19.14 0.93
CA GLU A 27 -3.18 -19.79 2.26
C GLU A 27 -3.98 -18.96 3.29
N VAL A 28 -3.86 -17.63 3.23
CA VAL A 28 -4.65 -16.74 4.10
C VAL A 28 -6.13 -16.77 3.73
N ILE A 29 -6.48 -16.68 2.44
CA ILE A 29 -7.88 -16.70 1.98
C ILE A 29 -8.56 -18.03 2.33
N GLU A 30 -7.83 -19.14 2.20
CA GLU A 30 -8.31 -20.50 2.52
C GLU A 30 -8.28 -20.80 4.02
N SER A 31 -7.68 -19.91 4.84
CA SER A 31 -7.61 -20.10 6.28
C SER A 31 -8.98 -20.03 6.94
N LYS A 32 -9.13 -20.81 8.01
CA LYS A 32 -10.39 -20.86 8.76
C LYS A 32 -10.69 -19.50 9.38
N GLY A 33 -11.85 -18.94 9.01
CA GLY A 33 -12.37 -17.71 9.60
C GLY A 33 -11.94 -16.43 8.87
N PHE A 34 -11.25 -16.53 7.73
CA PHE A 34 -10.95 -15.37 6.89
C PHE A 34 -12.24 -14.56 6.59
N PRO A 35 -12.26 -13.24 6.82
CA PRO A 35 -13.51 -12.51 6.96
C PRO A 35 -14.18 -12.07 5.65
N CYS A 36 -13.45 -12.05 4.53
CA CYS A 36 -13.97 -11.56 3.26
C CYS A 36 -14.74 -12.66 2.51
N VAL A 37 -16.03 -12.80 2.78
CA VAL A 37 -16.90 -13.81 2.14
C VAL A 37 -16.88 -13.73 0.61
N PHE A 38 -16.78 -12.52 0.04
CA PHE A 38 -16.72 -12.32 -1.41
C PHE A 38 -15.37 -12.70 -2.01
N GLY A 39 -14.27 -12.39 -1.31
CA GLY A 39 -12.93 -12.83 -1.71
C GLY A 39 -12.81 -14.36 -1.68
N VAL A 40 -13.36 -15.02 -0.67
CA VAL A 40 -13.42 -16.50 -0.63
C VAL A 40 -14.27 -17.04 -1.79
N GLN A 41 -15.43 -16.44 -2.06
CA GLN A 41 -16.30 -16.86 -3.14
C GLN A 41 -15.65 -16.71 -4.52
N GLY A 42 -15.03 -15.56 -4.79
CA GLY A 42 -14.32 -15.31 -6.04
C GLY A 42 -13.12 -16.23 -6.23
N HIS A 43 -12.36 -16.47 -5.14
CA HIS A 43 -11.20 -17.36 -5.13
C HIS A 43 -11.58 -18.80 -5.47
N ASN A 44 -12.63 -19.31 -4.83
CA ASN A 44 -13.11 -20.68 -5.06
C ASN A 44 -13.64 -20.87 -6.49
N LYS A 45 -14.20 -19.82 -7.09
CA LYS A 45 -14.64 -19.79 -8.48
C LYS A 45 -13.51 -19.54 -9.47
N GLN A 46 -12.31 -19.19 -9.00
CA GLN A 46 -11.18 -18.77 -9.81
C GLN A 46 -11.49 -17.60 -10.76
N VAL A 47 -12.32 -16.65 -10.30
CA VAL A 47 -12.72 -15.48 -11.11
C VAL A 47 -11.90 -14.23 -10.79
N HIS A 48 -10.86 -14.33 -9.95
CA HIS A 48 -9.95 -13.22 -9.70
C HIS A 48 -8.89 -13.08 -10.79
N PHE A 49 -8.31 -11.90 -10.82
CA PHE A 49 -7.20 -11.56 -11.69
C PHE A 49 -6.05 -11.01 -10.86
N TYR A 50 -4.83 -11.25 -11.31
CA TYR A 50 -3.62 -10.77 -10.68
C TYR A 50 -2.94 -9.76 -11.59
N SER A 51 -2.55 -8.63 -11.01
CA SER A 51 -1.62 -7.68 -11.60
C SER A 51 -0.31 -7.76 -10.84
N ALA A 52 0.81 -7.88 -11.54
CA ALA A 52 2.14 -7.90 -10.95
C ALA A 52 2.91 -6.64 -11.35
N LEU A 53 3.28 -5.85 -10.34
CA LEU A 53 4.11 -4.66 -10.49
C LEU A 53 5.53 -4.97 -10.02
N ASN A 54 6.44 -5.07 -10.99
CA ASN A 54 7.87 -5.21 -10.71
C ASN A 54 8.44 -3.89 -10.18
N TYR A 55 9.49 -3.97 -9.37
CA TYR A 55 10.21 -2.80 -8.92
C TYR A 55 11.21 -2.34 -10.01
N PRO A 56 11.31 -1.03 -10.30
CA PRO A 56 10.54 0.08 -9.73
C PRO A 56 9.09 0.09 -10.21
N TYR A 57 8.15 0.24 -9.26
CA TYR A 57 6.71 0.16 -9.55
C TYR A 57 6.24 1.26 -10.50
N ASN A 58 5.79 0.86 -11.68
CA ASN A 58 5.38 1.76 -12.75
C ASN A 58 3.86 2.00 -12.72
N PRO A 59 3.38 3.25 -12.56
CA PRO A 59 1.96 3.57 -12.64
C PRO A 59 1.30 3.21 -13.98
N LYS A 60 2.06 3.25 -15.08
CA LYS A 60 1.55 2.89 -16.41
C LYS A 60 1.11 1.43 -16.47
N ASP A 61 1.94 0.52 -15.97
CA ASP A 61 1.66 -0.92 -15.97
C ASP A 61 0.37 -1.23 -15.20
N LEU A 62 0.14 -0.54 -14.07
CA LEU A 62 -1.10 -0.68 -13.31
C LEU A 62 -2.32 -0.14 -14.07
N ALA A 63 -2.19 1.00 -14.78
CA ALA A 63 -3.28 1.54 -15.60
C ALA A 63 -3.68 0.58 -16.74
N GLU A 64 -2.69 -0.01 -17.39
CA GLU A 64 -2.88 -1.00 -18.46
C GLU A 64 -3.53 -2.27 -17.91
N ASP A 65 -3.01 -2.82 -16.81
CA ASP A 65 -3.56 -4.02 -16.16
C ASP A 65 -5.01 -3.78 -15.68
N ILE A 66 -5.36 -2.59 -15.15
CA ILE A 66 -6.74 -2.23 -14.80
C ILE A 66 -7.63 -2.15 -16.04
N THR A 67 -7.12 -1.58 -17.13
CA THR A 67 -7.87 -1.49 -18.40
C THR A 67 -8.21 -2.87 -18.93
N ASP A 68 -7.27 -3.80 -18.89
CA ASP A 68 -7.51 -5.18 -19.32
C ASP A 68 -8.44 -5.93 -18.37
N TYR A 69 -8.31 -5.72 -17.06
CA TYR A 69 -9.26 -6.24 -16.08
C TYR A 69 -10.70 -5.80 -16.35
N LEU A 70 -10.93 -4.51 -16.64
CA LEU A 70 -12.28 -4.01 -16.95
C LEU A 70 -12.85 -4.66 -18.22
N LYS A 71 -12.04 -4.85 -19.27
CA LYS A 71 -12.45 -5.57 -20.49
C LYS A 71 -12.87 -7.01 -20.18
N GLU A 72 -12.17 -7.70 -19.27
CA GLU A 72 -12.53 -9.07 -18.91
C GLU A 72 -13.79 -9.14 -18.03
N LEU A 73 -14.00 -8.16 -17.14
CA LEU A 73 -15.25 -8.09 -16.36
C LEU A 73 -16.50 -7.95 -17.24
N ASP A 74 -16.40 -7.27 -18.38
CA ASP A 74 -17.55 -7.09 -19.28
C ASP A 74 -17.93 -8.37 -20.02
N LYS A 75 -17.02 -9.35 -20.10
CA LYS A 75 -17.30 -10.69 -20.66
C LYS A 75 -17.90 -11.65 -19.63
N MET A 76 -17.86 -11.30 -18.35
CA MET A 76 -18.33 -12.16 -17.26
C MET A 76 -19.83 -11.99 -16.97
N SER A 77 -20.45 -13.03 -16.42
CA SER A 77 -21.81 -12.95 -15.91
C SER A 77 -21.90 -11.95 -14.74
N PRO A 78 -23.04 -11.26 -14.52
CA PRO A 78 -23.23 -10.37 -13.37
C PRO A 78 -22.89 -11.01 -12.01
N LYS A 79 -23.16 -12.32 -11.86
CA LYS A 79 -22.87 -13.07 -10.64
C LYS A 79 -21.37 -13.28 -10.41
N ASP A 80 -20.59 -13.40 -11.47
CA ASP A 80 -19.14 -13.65 -11.37
C ASP A 80 -18.36 -12.34 -11.31
N ARG A 81 -18.66 -11.35 -12.16
CA ARG A 81 -18.02 -10.02 -12.09
C ARG A 81 -18.29 -9.30 -10.77
N GLY A 82 -19.42 -9.59 -10.13
CA GLY A 82 -19.80 -9.07 -8.83
C GLY A 82 -18.96 -9.58 -7.65
N VAL A 83 -18.23 -10.69 -7.83
CA VAL A 83 -17.31 -11.26 -6.82
C VAL A 83 -15.89 -11.42 -7.34
N SER A 84 -15.66 -11.06 -8.61
CA SER A 84 -14.33 -10.90 -9.19
C SER A 84 -13.64 -9.68 -8.58
N GLY A 85 -12.33 -9.78 -8.49
CA GLY A 85 -11.47 -8.76 -7.89
C GLY A 85 -10.11 -8.82 -8.58
N LEU A 86 -9.48 -7.66 -8.67
CA LEU A 86 -8.11 -7.51 -9.12
C LEU A 86 -7.21 -7.49 -7.87
N LEU A 87 -6.36 -8.50 -7.72
CA LEU A 87 -5.31 -8.49 -6.70
C LEU A 87 -4.02 -7.97 -7.33
N VAL A 88 -3.62 -6.75 -6.94
CA VAL A 88 -2.37 -6.14 -7.41
C VAL A 88 -1.27 -6.48 -6.43
N PHE A 89 -0.26 -7.21 -6.89
CA PHE A 89 0.92 -7.58 -6.12
C PHE A 89 2.10 -6.70 -6.50
N PHE A 90 2.83 -6.25 -5.48
CA PHE A 90 4.07 -5.51 -5.66
C PHE A 90 5.23 -6.45 -5.38
N GLU A 91 6.20 -6.49 -6.29
CA GLU A 91 7.42 -7.27 -6.12
C GLU A 91 8.09 -6.95 -4.77
N PRO A 92 8.40 -7.95 -3.92
CA PRO A 92 9.04 -7.71 -2.65
C PRO A 92 10.43 -7.08 -2.80
N ILE A 93 10.67 -5.97 -2.10
CA ILE A 93 11.95 -5.24 -2.11
C ILE A 93 12.67 -5.28 -0.75
N GLY A 94 12.33 -6.25 0.10
CA GLY A 94 12.86 -6.40 1.45
C GLY A 94 11.92 -5.88 2.53
N GLU A 95 12.42 -5.77 3.77
CA GLU A 95 11.62 -5.34 4.91
C GLU A 95 11.28 -3.85 4.85
N MET A 96 10.02 -3.51 5.12
CA MET A 96 9.53 -2.13 5.19
C MET A 96 8.42 -2.01 6.23
N ASN A 97 8.36 -0.85 6.87
CA ASN A 97 7.26 -0.52 7.77
C ASN A 97 5.97 -0.27 6.98
N ILE A 98 4.85 -0.36 7.68
CA ILE A 98 3.52 -0.22 7.07
C ILE A 98 3.31 1.15 6.42
N HIS A 99 3.71 2.25 7.06
CA HIS A 99 3.49 3.60 6.54
C HIS A 99 4.28 3.87 5.27
N ALA A 100 5.53 3.40 5.19
CA ALA A 100 6.36 3.50 3.99
C ALA A 100 5.71 2.77 2.80
N LYS A 101 5.18 1.57 3.03
CA LYS A 101 4.44 0.81 1.99
C LYS A 101 3.15 1.51 1.58
N GLN A 102 2.37 2.03 2.54
CA GLN A 102 1.12 2.75 2.26
C GLN A 102 1.38 4.03 1.45
N PHE A 103 2.43 4.78 1.79
CA PHE A 103 2.84 5.98 1.05
C PHE A 103 3.23 5.62 -0.39
N MET A 104 4.10 4.63 -0.55
CA MET A 104 4.54 4.15 -1.86
C MET A 104 3.38 3.72 -2.75
N VAL A 105 2.43 2.93 -2.23
CA VAL A 105 1.22 2.54 -2.96
C VAL A 105 0.39 3.76 -3.35
N TRP A 106 0.14 4.66 -2.41
CA TRP A 106 -0.68 5.85 -2.66
C TRP A 106 -0.11 6.69 -3.81
N LYS A 107 1.21 6.80 -3.87
CA LYS A 107 1.91 7.55 -4.90
C LYS A 107 1.83 6.88 -6.27
N VAL A 108 1.93 5.54 -6.32
CA VAL A 108 1.65 4.79 -7.56
C VAL A 108 0.20 5.03 -8.02
N LEU A 109 -0.79 4.90 -7.13
CA LEU A 109 -2.20 5.11 -7.46
C LEU A 109 -2.50 6.55 -7.91
N SER A 110 -1.94 7.54 -7.22
CA SER A 110 -2.15 8.96 -7.51
C SER A 110 -1.51 9.36 -8.82
N LYS A 111 -0.27 8.91 -9.08
CA LYS A 111 0.41 9.15 -10.35
C LYS A 111 -0.29 8.45 -11.51
N MET A 112 -0.74 7.21 -11.30
CA MET A 112 -1.54 6.45 -12.28
C MET A 112 -2.80 7.22 -12.67
N LYS A 113 -3.56 7.68 -11.67
CA LYS A 113 -4.79 8.45 -11.90
C LYS A 113 -4.51 9.75 -12.63
N SER A 114 -3.48 10.50 -12.21
CA SER A 114 -3.15 11.79 -12.81
C SER A 114 -2.65 11.69 -14.25
N GLU A 115 -1.90 10.64 -14.60
CA GLU A 115 -1.26 10.52 -15.92
C GLU A 115 -2.08 9.70 -16.92
N TYR A 116 -2.87 8.74 -16.44
CA TYR A 116 -3.57 7.76 -17.28
C TYR A 116 -5.08 7.70 -17.04
N GLY A 117 -5.61 8.52 -16.13
CA GLY A 117 -7.05 8.66 -15.90
C GLY A 117 -7.77 9.38 -17.03
N ASP A 118 -9.08 9.18 -17.12
CA ASP A 118 -9.90 9.90 -18.07
C ASP A 118 -10.14 11.32 -17.55
N GLN A 119 -10.35 12.31 -18.43
CA GLN A 119 -10.58 13.70 -18.00
C GLN A 119 -11.78 13.83 -17.05
N GLU A 120 -12.81 13.00 -17.26
CA GLU A 120 -14.02 12.93 -16.45
C GLU A 120 -13.78 12.37 -15.05
N ASP A 121 -12.69 11.62 -14.83
CA ASP A 121 -12.34 11.08 -13.52
C ASP A 121 -11.89 12.16 -12.52
N ASN A 122 -11.63 13.39 -12.97
CA ASN A 122 -11.06 14.48 -12.17
C ASN A 122 -12.09 15.30 -11.37
N VAL A 123 -13.38 14.97 -11.46
CA VAL A 123 -14.49 15.76 -10.88
C VAL A 123 -14.50 15.77 -9.33
N ASP A 124 -13.72 14.91 -8.66
CA ASP A 124 -13.57 14.86 -7.20
C ASP A 124 -12.15 14.42 -6.78
N ASP A 125 -11.12 15.09 -7.31
CA ASP A 125 -9.72 14.64 -7.24
C ASP A 125 -8.92 15.15 -6.03
N ASN A 126 -9.55 15.82 -5.06
CA ASN A 126 -8.82 16.28 -3.86
C ASN A 126 -8.90 15.23 -2.74
N PRO A 127 -7.85 14.43 -2.50
CA PRO A 127 -7.85 13.42 -1.42
C PRO A 127 -7.91 14.03 -0.02
N LEU A 128 -7.74 15.34 0.12
CA LEU A 128 -7.94 16.05 1.39
C LEU A 128 -9.43 16.21 1.73
N GLU A 129 -10.33 16.19 0.74
CA GLU A 129 -11.77 16.34 0.97
C GLU A 129 -12.38 15.07 1.56
N ASP A 130 -13.27 15.22 2.53
CA ASP A 130 -13.95 14.07 3.16
C ASP A 130 -14.79 13.27 2.15
N GLY A 131 -15.24 13.86 1.05
CA GLY A 131 -15.98 13.13 0.01
C GLY A 131 -15.15 12.11 -0.78
N TYR A 132 -13.81 12.22 -0.77
CA TYR A 132 -12.97 11.56 -1.76
C TYR A 132 -13.17 10.05 -1.85
N SER A 133 -13.39 9.60 -3.08
CA SER A 133 -13.45 8.22 -3.50
C SER A 133 -12.59 8.02 -4.73
N PHE A 134 -11.92 6.88 -4.85
CA PHE A 134 -10.96 6.67 -5.94
C PHE A 134 -11.72 6.35 -7.22
N LEU A 135 -11.82 7.33 -8.10
CA LEU A 135 -12.44 7.23 -9.42
C LEU A 135 -11.35 7.04 -10.47
N PHE A 136 -11.43 5.98 -11.27
CA PHE A 136 -10.49 5.75 -12.36
C PHE A 136 -11.15 4.90 -13.44
N LYS A 137 -11.03 5.32 -14.71
CA LYS A 137 -11.70 4.71 -15.87
C LYS A 137 -13.21 4.64 -15.69
N ASN A 138 -13.81 5.74 -15.22
CA ASN A 138 -15.24 5.88 -14.94
C ASN A 138 -15.81 4.89 -13.91
N GLU A 139 -14.95 4.27 -13.11
CA GLU A 139 -15.33 3.35 -12.05
C GLU A 139 -14.87 3.85 -10.69
N PHE A 140 -15.77 3.81 -9.70
CA PHE A 140 -15.37 3.97 -8.31
C PHE A 140 -14.80 2.67 -7.79
N TRP A 141 -13.66 2.74 -7.13
CA TRP A 141 -12.94 1.58 -6.65
C TRP A 141 -13.07 1.41 -5.14
N PHE A 142 -13.42 0.20 -4.73
CA PHE A 142 -13.06 -0.31 -3.41
C PHE A 142 -11.61 -0.79 -3.47
N ILE A 143 -10.75 -0.26 -2.60
CA ILE A 143 -9.35 -0.65 -2.50
C ILE A 143 -9.10 -1.12 -1.07
N ASN A 144 -8.61 -2.34 -0.91
CA ASN A 144 -8.10 -2.84 0.35
C ASN A 144 -6.58 -2.97 0.25
N PHE A 145 -5.85 -2.08 0.93
CA PHE A 145 -4.42 -2.27 1.14
C PHE A 145 -4.20 -3.38 2.16
N SER A 146 -3.38 -4.35 1.77
CA SER A 146 -2.90 -5.45 2.59
C SER A 146 -1.37 -5.53 2.51
N SER A 147 -0.73 -5.94 3.60
CA SER A 147 0.72 -6.09 3.69
C SER A 147 1.11 -7.06 4.80
N ASN A 148 2.22 -7.77 4.61
CA ASN A 148 2.83 -8.61 5.65
C ASN A 148 3.32 -7.82 6.87
N SER A 149 3.32 -6.49 6.83
CA SER A 149 3.68 -5.61 7.95
C SER A 149 2.57 -5.47 9.00
N TYR A 150 1.31 -5.84 8.69
CA TYR A 150 0.22 -5.85 9.68
C TYR A 150 0.41 -7.01 10.66
N LYS A 151 0.44 -6.74 11.96
CA LYS A 151 0.63 -7.75 13.02
C LYS A 151 -0.66 -8.03 13.78
N ASN A 152 -1.44 -6.99 14.04
CA ASN A 152 -2.66 -7.07 14.84
C ASN A 152 -3.90 -7.24 13.95
N ARG A 153 -4.00 -6.51 12.84
CA ARG A 153 -5.09 -6.66 11.87
C ARG A 153 -4.77 -7.72 10.82
N LYS A 154 -4.94 -8.98 11.23
CA LYS A 154 -4.70 -10.15 10.38
C LYS A 154 -5.50 -10.12 9.08
N SER A 155 -6.70 -9.52 9.08
CA SER A 155 -7.56 -9.35 7.91
C SER A 155 -6.97 -8.42 6.84
N ARG A 156 -5.97 -7.61 7.20
CA ARG A 156 -5.15 -6.77 6.31
C ARG A 156 -3.77 -7.38 6.04
N ASN A 157 -3.52 -8.60 6.47
CA ASN A 157 -2.29 -9.33 6.18
C ASN A 157 -2.61 -10.56 5.32
N LEU A 158 -2.58 -10.40 4.00
CA LEU A 158 -2.66 -11.50 3.04
C LEU A 158 -1.32 -12.25 2.89
N GLY A 159 -0.35 -12.06 3.77
CA GLY A 159 0.96 -12.74 3.77
C GLY A 159 1.96 -12.20 2.75
N ALA A 160 1.49 -11.57 1.68
CA ALA A 160 2.33 -10.93 0.67
C ALA A 160 2.94 -9.60 1.15
N PHE A 161 4.04 -9.16 0.53
CA PHE A 161 4.75 -7.92 0.79
C PHE A 161 3.80 -6.71 0.74
N ILE A 162 3.11 -6.53 -0.39
CA ILE A 162 1.97 -5.63 -0.56
C ILE A 162 0.98 -6.31 -1.52
N THR A 163 -0.31 -6.24 -1.17
CA THR A 163 -1.41 -6.59 -2.07
C THR A 163 -2.49 -5.52 -2.00
N LEU A 164 -2.97 -5.06 -3.15
CA LEU A 164 -4.23 -4.33 -3.23
C LEU A 164 -5.32 -5.28 -3.69
N ALA A 165 -6.32 -5.52 -2.86
CA ALA A 165 -7.55 -6.16 -3.33
C ALA A 165 -8.51 -5.07 -3.82
N MET A 166 -8.67 -4.98 -5.14
CA MET A 166 -9.43 -3.94 -5.82
C MET A 166 -10.71 -4.52 -6.42
N GLN A 167 -11.82 -3.79 -6.27
CA GLN A 167 -13.11 -4.14 -6.84
C GLN A 167 -13.87 -2.89 -7.28
N THR A 168 -14.53 -2.95 -8.43
CA THR A 168 -15.41 -1.88 -8.91
C THR A 168 -16.72 -1.83 -8.10
N LEU A 169 -17.10 -0.63 -7.67
CA LEU A 169 -18.33 -0.45 -6.90
C LEU A 169 -19.58 -0.67 -7.76
N SER A 170 -19.53 -0.39 -9.07
CA SER A 170 -20.66 -0.60 -9.99
C SER A 170 -21.04 -2.09 -10.07
N LYS A 171 -20.07 -2.97 -10.30
CA LYS A 171 -20.27 -4.42 -10.43
C LYS A 171 -20.62 -5.06 -9.09
N SER A 172 -20.06 -4.56 -7.99
CA SER A 172 -20.51 -4.92 -6.63
C SER A 172 -21.97 -4.52 -6.39
N ASN A 173 -22.40 -3.33 -6.81
CA ASN A 173 -23.80 -2.89 -6.66
C ASN A 173 -24.76 -3.75 -7.49
N GLU A 174 -24.39 -4.07 -8.73
CA GLU A 174 -25.15 -4.96 -9.60
C GLU A 174 -25.33 -6.35 -8.97
N TYR A 175 -24.29 -6.92 -8.35
CA TYR A 175 -24.37 -8.20 -7.64
C TYR A 175 -25.46 -8.22 -6.55
N PHE A 176 -25.65 -7.09 -5.86
CA PHE A 176 -26.70 -6.94 -4.86
C PHE A 176 -28.06 -6.52 -5.44
N ASN A 177 -28.22 -6.51 -6.77
CA ASN A 177 -29.37 -5.93 -7.46
C ASN A 177 -29.67 -4.49 -6.97
N SER A 178 -28.61 -3.72 -6.70
CA SER A 178 -28.69 -2.38 -6.11
C SER A 178 -29.46 -2.30 -4.77
N ASN A 179 -29.62 -3.43 -4.07
CA ASN A 179 -30.32 -3.48 -2.79
C ASN A 179 -29.38 -3.08 -1.64
N ILE A 180 -29.54 -1.84 -1.18
CA ILE A 180 -28.72 -1.27 -0.12
C ILE A 180 -28.83 -2.02 1.21
N LYS A 181 -30.01 -2.57 1.56
CA LYS A 181 -30.20 -3.33 2.81
C LYS A 181 -29.44 -4.66 2.78
N THR A 182 -29.44 -5.34 1.63
CA THR A 182 -28.67 -6.56 1.45
C THR A 182 -27.17 -6.28 1.52
N LYS A 183 -26.70 -5.21 0.86
CA LYS A 183 -25.30 -4.77 0.92
C LYS A 183 -24.87 -4.41 2.34
N ALA A 184 -25.72 -3.69 3.09
CA ALA A 184 -25.49 -3.35 4.49
C ALA A 184 -25.32 -4.60 5.38
N LYS A 185 -26.21 -5.59 5.20
CA LYS A 185 -26.16 -6.86 5.94
C LYS A 185 -24.89 -7.65 5.63
N ALA A 186 -24.49 -7.70 4.36
CA ALA A 186 -23.25 -8.31 3.94
C ALA A 186 -22.04 -7.63 4.58
N GLN A 187 -21.97 -6.30 4.54
CA GLN A 187 -20.89 -5.54 5.15
C GLN A 187 -20.82 -5.74 6.67
N LYS A 188 -21.96 -5.75 7.37
CA LYS A 188 -22.03 -6.07 8.82
C LYS A 188 -21.50 -7.47 9.11
N THR A 189 -21.81 -8.43 8.24
CA THR A 189 -21.32 -9.81 8.37
C THR A 189 -19.80 -9.86 8.24
N VAL A 190 -19.23 -9.24 7.19
CA VAL A 190 -17.77 -9.16 6.99
C VAL A 190 -17.08 -8.47 8.17
N ARG A 191 -17.66 -7.38 8.69
CA ARG A 191 -17.14 -6.66 9.87
C ARG A 191 -17.11 -7.54 11.11
N ASN A 192 -18.20 -8.24 11.42
CA ASN A 192 -18.25 -9.14 12.57
C ASN A 192 -17.26 -10.30 12.44
N LEU A 193 -17.01 -10.78 11.22
CA LEU A 193 -15.99 -11.79 10.97
C LEU A 193 -14.59 -11.20 11.14
N ALA A 194 -14.35 -9.98 10.66
CA ALA A 194 -13.07 -9.31 10.76
C ALA A 194 -12.70 -9.05 12.23
N GLU A 195 -13.64 -8.60 13.07
CA GLU A 195 -13.38 -8.43 14.51
C GLU A 195 -12.96 -9.72 15.20
N LYS A 196 -13.64 -10.83 14.86
CA LYS A 196 -13.30 -12.15 15.40
C LYS A 196 -11.94 -12.65 14.90
N TYR A 197 -11.66 -12.41 13.62
CA TYR A 197 -10.42 -12.86 12.97
C TYR A 197 -9.20 -12.07 13.46
N ASP A 198 -9.36 -10.75 13.57
CA ASP A 198 -8.30 -9.83 14.02
C ASP A 198 -8.11 -9.90 15.54
N GLY A 199 -9.17 -10.21 16.29
CA GLY A 199 -9.15 -10.15 17.75
C GLY A 199 -9.19 -8.71 18.29
N CYS A 200 -9.56 -7.74 17.45
CA CYS A 200 -9.70 -6.33 17.81
C CYS A 200 -10.94 -5.71 17.16
N PRO A 201 -11.50 -4.60 17.69
CA PRO A 201 -12.66 -3.95 17.10
C PRO A 201 -12.42 -3.45 15.67
N VAL A 202 -13.50 -3.32 14.89
CA VAL A 202 -13.44 -2.74 13.53
C VAL A 202 -12.74 -1.39 13.56
N HIS A 203 -11.83 -1.17 12.61
CA HIS A 203 -11.12 0.10 12.50
C HIS A 203 -12.07 1.26 12.20
N SER A 204 -11.94 2.38 12.93
CA SER A 204 -12.76 3.59 12.77
C SER A 204 -12.76 4.15 11.34
N GLY A 205 -11.59 4.17 10.69
CA GLY A 205 -11.40 4.50 9.27
C GLY A 205 -12.23 3.69 8.25
N LEU A 206 -12.82 2.55 8.62
CA LEU A 206 -13.78 1.84 7.74
C LEU A 206 -15.14 2.54 7.65
N GLY A 207 -15.40 3.55 8.47
CA GLY A 207 -16.63 4.34 8.46
C GLY A 207 -17.87 3.57 8.94
N PRO A 208 -19.07 4.16 8.88
CA PRO A 208 -20.33 3.46 9.16
C PRO A 208 -20.64 2.35 8.13
N VAL A 209 -21.58 1.48 8.48
CA VAL A 209 -22.14 0.51 7.54
C VAL A 209 -22.96 1.24 6.47
N ILE A 210 -22.70 0.95 5.19
CA ILE A 210 -23.41 1.53 4.05
C ILE A 210 -24.91 1.26 4.23
N GLY A 211 -25.74 2.30 4.11
CA GLY A 211 -27.20 2.18 4.28
C GLY A 211 -27.75 2.55 5.66
N SER A 212 -26.89 2.96 6.62
CA SER A 212 -27.33 3.61 7.86
C SER A 212 -27.18 5.15 7.84
N GLY A 213 -26.84 5.76 6.69
CA GLY A 213 -26.57 7.19 6.54
C GLY A 213 -25.79 7.54 5.25
N LYS A 214 -25.25 8.77 5.18
CA LYS A 214 -24.41 9.27 4.06
C LYS A 214 -23.23 8.30 3.81
N PHE A 215 -22.89 8.07 2.54
CA PHE A 215 -21.73 7.27 2.15
C PHE A 215 -20.49 7.79 2.88
N SER A 216 -19.80 6.90 3.59
CA SER A 216 -18.57 7.26 4.30
C SER A 216 -17.48 7.59 3.28
N PRO A 217 -16.60 8.57 3.56
CA PRO A 217 -15.34 8.73 2.84
C PRO A 217 -14.69 7.37 2.61
N ALA A 218 -14.54 6.93 1.36
CA ALA A 218 -13.90 5.64 1.07
C ALA A 218 -12.38 5.71 1.35
N LYS A 219 -11.80 6.91 1.33
CA LYS A 219 -10.35 7.14 1.46
C LYS A 219 -9.71 6.54 2.71
N LEU A 220 -10.33 6.70 3.88
CA LEU A 220 -9.79 6.18 5.14
C LEU A 220 -9.88 4.65 5.22
N SER A 221 -10.72 4.03 4.39
CA SER A 221 -10.88 2.58 4.35
C SER A 221 -9.77 1.89 3.53
N TYR A 222 -9.09 2.64 2.65
CA TYR A 222 -8.02 2.11 1.81
C TYR A 222 -6.81 1.72 2.67
N PHE A 223 -6.35 2.65 3.50
CA PHE A 223 -5.17 2.52 4.36
C PHE A 223 -5.54 2.69 5.84
N ILE A 224 -5.86 1.58 6.51
CA ILE A 224 -6.13 1.60 7.95
C ILE A 224 -4.86 1.28 8.75
N GLY A 225 -4.75 1.78 9.97
CA GLY A 225 -3.63 1.45 10.87
C GLY A 225 -3.69 0.00 11.36
N ASP A 226 -2.60 -0.51 11.94
CA ASP A 226 -2.55 -1.87 12.46
C ASP A 226 -3.34 -2.03 13.78
N THR A 227 -3.47 -0.96 14.57
CA THR A 227 -4.27 -0.96 15.81
C THR A 227 -5.41 0.07 15.73
N ASN A 228 -6.20 0.23 16.79
CA ASN A 228 -7.16 1.34 16.93
C ASN A 228 -6.60 2.51 17.76
N ASP A 229 -5.45 2.30 18.41
CA ASP A 229 -4.83 3.29 19.29
C ASP A 229 -4.01 4.30 18.47
N GLU A 230 -3.62 3.90 17.26
CA GLU A 230 -2.91 4.75 16.31
C GLU A 230 -3.89 5.44 15.36
N LYS A 231 -3.64 6.71 15.07
CA LYS A 231 -4.35 7.41 14.01
C LYS A 231 -3.99 6.75 12.66
N SER A 232 -5.00 6.49 11.83
CA SER A 232 -4.77 6.07 10.43
C SER A 232 -3.76 6.98 9.76
N TYR A 233 -2.75 6.37 9.14
CA TYR A 233 -1.84 7.09 8.27
C TYR A 233 -2.59 7.62 7.03
N GLU A 234 -2.37 8.89 6.73
CA GLU A 234 -3.03 9.61 5.64
C GLU A 234 -2.00 9.93 4.55
N PRO A 235 -1.60 8.96 3.69
CA PRO A 235 -0.47 9.12 2.76
C PRO A 235 -0.62 10.31 1.80
N TRP A 236 -1.87 10.70 1.49
CA TRP A 236 -2.18 11.86 0.64
C TRP A 236 -1.83 13.22 1.23
N ARG A 237 -1.51 13.31 2.53
CA ARG A 237 -1.03 14.55 3.14
C ARG A 237 0.46 14.80 2.93
N PHE A 238 1.17 13.80 2.44
CA PHE A 238 2.62 13.83 2.28
C PHE A 238 2.98 14.01 0.80
N LYS A 239 4.15 14.62 0.58
CA LYS A 239 4.74 14.80 -0.75
C LYS A 239 6.01 13.96 -0.85
N GLU A 240 6.31 13.55 -2.08
CA GLU A 240 7.58 12.89 -2.38
C GLU A 240 8.76 13.83 -2.08
N PHE A 241 9.84 13.24 -1.62
CA PHE A 241 11.13 13.85 -1.40
C PHE A 241 12.21 12.88 -1.90
N VAL A 242 12.85 13.21 -3.02
CA VAL A 242 13.95 12.42 -3.57
C VAL A 242 15.27 13.02 -3.07
N PRO A 243 15.94 12.43 -2.06
CA PRO A 243 17.19 12.98 -1.57
C PRO A 243 18.28 12.82 -2.63
N LYS A 244 19.02 13.90 -2.92
CA LYS A 244 20.16 13.83 -3.85
C LYS A 244 21.26 12.92 -3.30
N ARG A 245 21.45 12.95 -1.97
CA ARG A 245 22.39 12.13 -1.23
C ARG A 245 21.81 11.66 0.10
N ILE A 246 22.16 10.44 0.47
CA ILE A 246 21.87 9.82 1.77
C ILE A 246 23.20 9.64 2.49
N PHE A 247 23.41 10.39 3.56
CA PHE A 247 24.56 10.22 4.44
C PHE A 247 24.18 9.26 5.57
N ILE A 248 25.02 8.27 5.85
CA ILE A 248 24.78 7.29 6.93
C ILE A 248 25.91 7.41 7.95
N ASP A 249 25.57 7.68 9.20
CA ASP A 249 26.54 7.68 10.29
C ASP A 249 27.35 6.38 10.34
N ASN A 250 28.67 6.50 10.55
CA ASN A 250 29.58 5.36 10.50
C ASN A 250 29.18 4.22 11.44
N THR A 251 28.66 4.55 12.63
CA THR A 251 28.19 3.56 13.61
C THR A 251 26.98 2.75 13.10
N ILE A 252 26.12 3.36 12.30
CA ILE A 252 25.01 2.65 11.64
C ILE A 252 25.56 1.84 10.46
N PHE A 253 26.44 2.45 9.68
CA PHE A 253 27.00 1.87 8.47
C PHE A 253 27.70 0.53 8.74
N GLU A 254 28.66 0.52 9.68
CA GLU A 254 29.46 -0.66 10.03
C GLU A 254 28.60 -1.82 10.54
N ASN A 255 27.54 -1.52 11.29
CA ASN A 255 26.66 -2.54 11.87
C ASN A 255 25.63 -3.11 10.87
N ASN A 256 25.48 -2.51 9.68
CA ASN A 256 24.38 -2.82 8.76
C ASN A 256 24.83 -3.01 7.30
N LEU A 257 26.09 -3.36 7.07
CA LEU A 257 26.70 -3.45 5.72
C LEU A 257 25.84 -4.21 4.70
N LYS A 258 25.28 -5.37 5.08
CA LYS A 258 24.44 -6.17 4.17
C LYS A 258 23.13 -5.46 3.79
N ALA A 259 22.39 -4.96 4.79
CA ALA A 259 21.13 -4.26 4.54
C ALA A 259 21.34 -2.97 3.72
N ILE A 260 22.45 -2.27 3.94
CA ILE A 260 22.83 -1.08 3.17
C ILE A 260 23.17 -1.46 1.73
N SER A 261 23.92 -2.54 1.52
CA SER A 261 24.25 -3.02 0.17
C SER A 261 22.99 -3.42 -0.61
N ASP A 262 22.05 -4.11 0.04
CA ASP A 262 20.78 -4.50 -0.57
C ASP A 262 19.92 -3.25 -0.90
N PHE A 263 19.86 -2.27 0.00
CA PHE A 263 19.21 -0.98 -0.23
C PHE A 263 19.85 -0.20 -1.39
N GLN A 264 21.19 -0.14 -1.47
CA GLN A 264 21.92 0.54 -2.54
C GLN A 264 21.62 -0.05 -3.92
N ASN A 265 21.46 -1.37 -4.03
CA ASN A 265 21.07 -2.02 -5.28
C ASN A 265 19.67 -1.60 -5.75
N LEU A 266 18.79 -1.23 -4.82
CA LEU A 266 17.44 -0.75 -5.11
C LEU A 266 17.38 0.78 -5.31
N TYR A 267 18.34 1.52 -4.76
CA TYR A 267 18.39 2.98 -4.79
C TYR A 267 19.13 3.52 -6.03
N ILE A 268 18.45 3.46 -7.17
CA ILE A 268 19.02 3.76 -8.50
C ILE A 268 19.39 5.25 -8.68
N TRP A 269 18.74 6.18 -7.97
CA TRP A 269 18.76 7.63 -8.27
C TRP A 269 19.39 8.49 -7.17
N GLY A 270 20.61 8.17 -6.74
CA GLY A 270 21.39 9.03 -5.84
C GLY A 270 22.63 8.33 -5.29
N SER A 271 23.34 9.01 -4.37
CA SER A 271 24.47 8.42 -3.66
C SER A 271 24.11 8.09 -2.22
N VAL A 272 24.62 6.95 -1.75
CA VAL A 272 24.61 6.56 -0.34
C VAL A 272 26.07 6.58 0.12
N GLU A 273 26.37 7.46 1.07
CA GLU A 273 27.74 7.75 1.50
C GLU A 273 27.85 7.64 3.02
N THR A 274 29.01 7.19 3.52
CA THR A 274 29.29 7.26 4.96
C THR A 274 29.45 8.72 5.38
N PHE A 275 28.81 9.11 6.47
CA PHE A 275 28.90 10.45 7.02
C PHE A 275 30.25 10.67 7.71
N SER A 276 30.97 11.70 7.27
CA SER A 276 32.12 12.26 7.96
C SER A 276 31.96 13.78 8.07
N LYS A 277 31.99 14.26 9.32
CA LYS A 277 31.75 15.66 9.67
C LYS A 277 32.67 16.64 8.94
N ASN A 278 33.91 16.25 8.66
CA ASN A 278 34.90 17.12 8.03
C ASN A 278 34.74 17.19 6.51
N THR A 279 34.24 16.13 5.89
CA THR A 279 34.16 16.00 4.42
C THR A 279 32.78 16.32 3.88
N ASN A 280 31.72 16.16 4.68
CA ASN A 280 30.35 16.27 4.19
C ASN A 280 29.64 17.58 4.58
N ILE A 281 30.29 18.49 5.32
CA ILE A 281 29.61 19.67 5.89
C ILE A 281 29.00 20.60 4.83
N GLU A 282 29.64 20.72 3.66
CA GLU A 282 29.14 21.52 2.53
C GLU A 282 27.86 20.96 1.90
N TYR A 283 27.57 19.67 2.12
CA TYR A 283 26.37 18.99 1.62
C TYR A 283 25.22 18.94 2.64
N MET A 284 25.38 19.55 3.82
CA MET A 284 24.33 19.59 4.85
C MET A 284 23.28 20.64 4.48
N ASN A 285 22.35 20.25 3.62
CA ASN A 285 21.24 21.09 3.16
C ASN A 285 19.93 20.27 3.01
N SER A 286 18.82 20.97 2.85
CA SER A 286 17.46 20.39 2.80
C SER A 286 17.16 19.49 1.59
N SER A 287 18.08 19.38 0.61
CA SER A 287 17.94 18.44 -0.51
C SER A 287 18.49 17.04 -0.21
N ASN A 288 19.12 16.85 0.95
CA ASN A 288 19.77 15.60 1.35
C ASN A 288 19.14 15.07 2.64
N ILE A 289 19.53 13.85 3.00
CA ILE A 289 19.13 13.21 4.25
C ILE A 289 20.35 12.66 4.99
N LEU A 290 20.35 12.77 6.32
CA LEU A 290 21.32 12.17 7.21
C LEU A 290 20.61 11.11 8.07
N LEU A 291 21.10 9.88 8.02
CA LEU A 291 20.67 8.79 8.87
C LEU A 291 21.62 8.68 10.07
N THR A 292 21.12 8.99 11.26
CA THR A 292 21.91 8.99 12.50
C THR A 292 21.06 8.59 13.70
N ASN A 293 21.68 7.91 14.68
CA ASN A 293 21.11 7.66 16.00
C ASN A 293 21.85 8.47 17.09
N ASN A 294 22.63 9.47 16.70
CA ASN A 294 23.43 10.27 17.61
C ASN A 294 22.76 11.62 17.88
N ALA A 295 22.26 11.82 19.11
CA ALA A 295 21.58 13.05 19.51
C ALA A 295 22.42 14.32 19.33
N ILE A 296 23.75 14.26 19.55
CA ILE A 296 24.66 15.41 19.35
C ILE A 296 24.75 15.77 17.87
N THR A 297 24.82 14.77 16.99
CA THR A 297 24.78 14.98 15.54
C THR A 297 23.44 15.58 15.12
N ILE A 298 22.32 15.05 15.64
CA ILE A 298 20.97 15.56 15.36
C ILE A 298 20.86 17.03 15.76
N ASP A 299 21.17 17.37 17.00
CA ASP A 299 21.10 18.76 17.49
C ASP A 299 21.93 19.72 16.67
N LYS A 300 23.07 19.25 16.18
CA LYS A 300 23.95 20.06 15.36
C LYS A 300 23.39 20.34 13.96
N PHE A 301 22.71 19.38 13.33
CA PHE A 301 22.40 19.44 11.90
C PHE A 301 20.91 19.49 11.55
N LYS A 302 20.00 19.29 12.50
CA LYS A 302 18.54 19.22 12.26
C LYS A 302 17.96 20.45 11.56
N GLU A 303 18.57 21.62 11.73
CA GLU A 303 18.14 22.87 11.10
C GLU A 303 18.64 23.00 9.64
N ASN A 304 19.58 22.15 9.21
CA ASN A 304 20.25 22.27 7.92
C ASN A 304 19.89 21.14 6.96
N ILE A 305 19.75 19.92 7.44
CA ILE A 305 19.51 18.72 6.62
C ILE A 305 18.32 17.95 7.18
N ASN A 306 17.60 17.23 6.31
CA ASN A 306 16.60 16.28 6.80
C ASN A 306 17.29 15.14 7.54
N ILE A 307 16.70 14.67 8.63
CA ILE A 307 17.29 13.60 9.42
C ILE A 307 16.32 12.43 9.52
N ALA A 308 16.86 11.22 9.37
CA ALA A 308 16.19 9.98 9.71
C ALA A 308 16.93 9.27 10.85
N THR A 309 16.20 8.51 11.66
CA THR A 309 16.74 7.73 12.76
C THR A 309 15.96 6.43 12.94
N PHE A 310 16.64 5.40 13.46
CA PHE A 310 16.00 4.17 13.93
C PHE A 310 15.50 4.29 15.38
N ASP A 311 15.86 5.36 16.08
CA ASP A 311 15.45 5.59 17.47
C ASP A 311 14.15 6.40 17.53
N LYS A 312 13.05 5.72 17.91
CA LYS A 312 11.72 6.33 18.01
C LYS A 312 11.65 7.46 19.03
N ASN A 313 12.46 7.42 20.09
CA ASN A 313 12.49 8.47 21.10
C ASN A 313 13.15 9.73 20.54
N LEU A 314 14.27 9.57 19.83
CA LEU A 314 14.92 10.70 19.15
C LEU A 314 14.02 11.25 18.04
N ALA A 315 13.36 10.38 17.27
CA ALA A 315 12.42 10.82 16.25
C ALA A 315 11.29 11.69 16.82
N ALA A 316 10.69 11.26 17.94
CA ALA A 316 9.65 12.01 18.62
C ALA A 316 10.18 13.31 19.25
N GLN A 317 11.33 13.26 19.93
CA GLN A 317 11.93 14.40 20.61
C GLN A 317 12.34 15.51 19.64
N TYR A 318 12.92 15.15 18.50
CA TYR A 318 13.45 16.11 17.52
C TYR A 318 12.51 16.37 16.34
N HIS A 319 11.36 15.69 16.28
CA HIS A 319 10.41 15.77 15.17
C HIS A 319 11.05 15.46 13.81
N ILE A 320 11.91 14.43 13.77
CA ILE A 320 12.63 13.96 12.58
C ILE A 320 12.04 12.64 12.07
N PHE A 321 12.50 12.16 10.91
CA PHE A 321 11.95 10.93 10.32
C PHE A 321 12.27 9.69 11.16
N ASN A 322 11.23 8.96 11.54
CA ASN A 322 11.36 7.63 12.11
C ASN A 322 11.34 6.58 11.00
N ILE A 323 12.36 5.71 10.97
CA ILE A 323 12.39 4.54 10.08
C ILE A 323 12.60 3.27 10.92
N ASP A 324 12.01 2.16 10.48
CA ASP A 324 12.26 0.83 11.06
C ASP A 324 13.27 0.05 10.19
N TYR A 325 13.34 0.34 8.88
CA TYR A 325 14.21 -0.32 7.91
C TYR A 325 14.83 0.68 6.92
N PHE A 326 16.00 0.37 6.36
CA PHE A 326 16.61 1.21 5.31
C PHE A 326 15.68 1.41 4.11
N ASN A 327 14.96 0.38 3.71
CA ASN A 327 14.03 0.45 2.59
C ASN A 327 12.83 1.36 2.83
N ASP A 328 12.57 1.79 4.08
CA ASP A 328 11.57 2.84 4.34
C ASP A 328 11.93 4.15 3.62
N LEU A 329 13.24 4.40 3.41
CA LEU A 329 13.73 5.55 2.65
C LEU A 329 13.40 5.44 1.14
N LEU A 330 13.18 4.23 0.61
CA LEU A 330 12.74 4.07 -0.78
C LEU A 330 11.35 4.65 -1.00
N ALA A 331 10.50 4.70 0.03
CA ALA A 331 9.18 5.31 -0.07
C ALA A 331 9.26 6.82 -0.29
N LEU A 332 10.30 7.51 0.21
CA LEU A 332 10.43 8.97 0.09
C LEU A 332 10.41 9.43 -1.37
N ARG A 333 10.96 8.63 -2.29
CA ARG A 333 11.09 9.00 -3.70
C ARG A 333 9.80 8.83 -4.53
N TYR A 334 8.83 8.10 -3.98
CA TYR A 334 7.56 7.85 -4.65
C TYR A 334 6.66 9.03 -4.40
#